data_AF-A0A3A1WSY7-F1
#
_entry.id   AF-A0A3A1WSY7-F1
#
_cell.length_a   1.000
_cell.length_b   1.000
_cell.length_c   1.000
_cell.angle_alpha   90.00
_cell.angle_beta   90.00
_cell.angle_gamma   90.00
#
_symmetry.space_group_name_H-M   'P 1'
#
loop_
_entity.id
_entity.type
_entity.pdbx_description
1 polymer ?
#
loop_
_entity_poly.entity_id
_entity_poly.type
_entity_poly.pdbx_seq_one_letter_code
_entity_poly.pdbx_strand_id
1 'polypeptide(L)' 'EFQVVNVAALAELFPKGGEVTVADLIAKGAVRDGYPVKVLGDGELTVSLTLKGMKASASAKAKIEAAGGSVSEE' A
#
# COMPACT_ATOMS: atom_id res chain seq x y z
N GLU A 1 8.66 4.59 15.10
CA GLU A 1 7.69 5.46 14.38
C GLU A 1 7.31 4.75 13.09
N PHE A 2 6.03 4.67 12.73
CA PHE A 2 5.61 4.02 11.49
C PHE A 2 5.34 5.07 10.43
N GLN A 3 5.76 4.81 9.20
CA GLN A 3 5.34 5.64 8.07
C GLN A 3 3.93 5.26 7.67
N VAL A 4 3.02 6.20 7.82
CA VAL A 4 1.61 6.02 7.48
C VAL A 4 1.43 6.32 5.99
N VAL A 5 0.84 5.36 5.27
CA VAL A 5 0.50 5.52 3.85
C VAL A 5 -0.97 5.22 3.65
N ASN A 6 -1.70 6.09 2.97
CA ASN A 6 -3.13 5.88 2.71
C ASN A 6 -3.34 5.09 1.41
N VAL A 7 -4.42 4.30 1.33
CA VAL A 7 -4.78 3.57 0.10
C VAL A 7 -5.08 4.51 -1.07
N ALA A 8 -5.57 5.73 -0.83
CA ALA A 8 -5.69 6.75 -1.88
C ALA A 8 -4.34 7.14 -2.50
N ALA A 9 -3.30 7.34 -1.68
CA ALA A 9 -1.97 7.65 -2.18
C ALA A 9 -1.41 6.48 -3.01
N LEU A 10 -1.68 5.24 -2.59
CA LEU A 10 -1.33 4.06 -3.38
C LEU A 10 -2.08 4.03 -4.72
N ALA A 11 -3.37 4.38 -4.74
CA ALA A 11 -4.16 4.46 -5.97
C ALA A 11 -3.60 5.52 -6.94
N GLU A 12 -3.19 6.68 -6.43
CA GLU A 12 -2.58 7.76 -7.24
C GLU A 12 -1.19 7.38 -7.78
N LEU A 13 -0.38 6.68 -6.98
CA LEU A 13 0.95 6.23 -7.37
C LEU A 13 0.91 5.03 -8.31
N PHE A 14 -0.13 4.19 -8.21
CA PHE A 14 -0.30 2.96 -8.98
C PHE A 14 -1.68 2.90 -9.65
N PRO A 15 -2.02 3.84 -10.55
CA PRO A 15 -3.34 3.92 -11.17
C PRO A 15 -3.63 2.76 -12.14
N LYS A 16 -2.61 1.98 -12.51
CA LYS A 16 -2.76 0.78 -13.33
C LYS A 16 -2.92 -0.50 -12.51
N GLY A 17 -2.89 -0.41 -11.18
CA GLY A 17 -2.75 -1.59 -10.32
C GLY A 17 -1.36 -2.22 -10.43
N GLY A 18 -1.21 -3.39 -9.81
CA GLY A 18 -0.01 -4.22 -9.89
C GLY A 18 0.69 -4.45 -8.56
N GLU A 19 1.91 -4.96 -8.63
CA GLU A 19 2.70 -5.29 -7.45
C GLU A 19 3.44 -4.06 -6.91
N VAL A 20 3.22 -3.76 -5.63
CA VAL A 20 3.80 -2.65 -4.90
C VAL A 20 4.68 -3.22 -3.80
N THR A 21 5.98 -3.08 -3.97
CA THR A 21 6.97 -3.46 -2.97
C THR A 21 7.42 -2.24 -2.18
N VAL A 22 8.02 -2.47 -1.01
CA VAL A 22 8.68 -1.41 -0.24
C VAL A 22 9.71 -0.65 -1.10
N ALA A 23 10.47 -1.37 -1.94
CA ALA A 23 11.43 -0.76 -2.84
C ALA A 23 10.79 0.19 -3.87
N ASP A 24 9.64 -0.18 -4.45
CA ASP A 24 8.93 0.68 -5.41
C ASP A 24 8.36 1.93 -4.73
N LEU A 25 7.85 1.78 -3.50
CA LEU A 25 7.38 2.91 -2.69
C LEU A 25 8.52 3.85 -2.32
N ILE A 26 9.71 3.32 -2.03
CA ILE A 26 10.92 4.13 -1.78
C ILE A 26 11.33 4.87 -3.05
N ALA A 27 11.36 4.16 -4.19
CA ALA A 27 11.72 4.74 -5.48
C ALA A 27 10.78 5.87 -5.92
N LYS A 28 9.48 5.75 -5.59
CA LYS A 28 8.47 6.79 -5.81
C LYS A 28 8.43 7.87 -4.73
N GLY A 29 9.23 7.75 -3.66
CA GLY A 29 9.28 8.70 -2.55
C GLY A 29 8.07 8.65 -1.62
N ALA A 30 7.25 7.60 -1.68
CA ALA A 30 6.11 7.41 -0.80
C ALA A 30 6.53 7.01 0.62
N VAL A 31 7.65 6.27 0.75
CA VAL A 31 8.22 5.83 2.03
C VAL A 31 9.73 5.97 2.03
N ARG A 32 10.35 6.03 3.22
CA ARG A 32 11.80 6.01 3.40
C ARG A 32 12.27 4.59 3.66
N ASP A 33 13.48 4.29 3.20
CA ASP A 33 14.13 3.03 3.53
C ASP A 33 14.44 2.95 5.03
N GLY A 34 14.37 1.74 5.59
CA GLY A 34 14.67 1.50 7.00
C GLY A 34 13.55 1.84 7.99
N TYR A 35 12.40 2.34 7.54
CA TYR A 35 11.25 2.62 8.40
C TYR A 35 10.09 1.66 8.15
N PRO A 36 9.42 1.17 9.22
CA PRO A 36 8.28 0.28 9.05
C PRO A 36 7.08 1.06 8.49
N VAL A 37 6.53 0.56 7.39
CA VAL A 37 5.39 1.17 6.70
C VAL A 37 4.08 0.56 7.20
N LYS A 38 3.11 1.43 7.49
CA LYS A 38 1.76 1.07 7.89
C LYS A 38 0.74 1.69 6.94
N VAL A 39 0.07 0.84 6.17
CA VAL A 39 -0.98 1.25 5.25
C VAL A 39 -2.30 1.42 5.99
N LEU A 40 -2.94 2.57 5.85
CA LEU A 40 -4.28 2.87 6.36
C LEU A 40 -5.30 2.89 5.22
N GLY A 41 -6.49 2.41 5.54
CA GLY A 41 -7.60 2.33 4.59
C GLY A 41 -8.31 3.66 4.38
N ASP A 42 -7.59 4.78 4.41
CA ASP A 42 -8.15 6.11 4.20
C ASP A 42 -8.17 6.44 2.69
N GLY A 43 -9.34 6.85 2.19
CA GLY A 43 -9.59 7.07 0.77
C GLY A 43 -10.07 5.84 -0.02
N GLU A 44 -10.20 5.97 -1.34
CA GLU A 44 -10.71 4.90 -2.22
C GLU A 44 -9.58 4.23 -3.00
N LEU A 45 -9.74 2.92 -3.17
CA LEU A 45 -8.86 2.11 -4.00
C LEU A 45 -9.75 1.36 -5.00
N THR A 46 -9.62 1.72 -6.26
CA THR A 46 -10.39 1.14 -7.38
C THR A 46 -9.53 0.19 -8.23
N VAL A 47 -8.26 0.02 -7.85
CA VAL A 47 -7.25 -0.73 -8.58
C VAL A 47 -6.71 -1.86 -7.72
N SER A 48 -6.50 -3.03 -8.34
CA SER A 48 -5.91 -4.18 -7.66
C SER A 48 -4.43 -3.94 -7.38
N LEU A 49 -4.06 -3.88 -6.11
CA LEU A 49 -2.66 -3.72 -5.68
C LEU A 49 -2.21 -4.90 -4.84
N THR A 50 -1.03 -5.44 -5.17
CA THR A 50 -0.37 -6.48 -4.39
C THR A 50 0.74 -5.86 -3.57
N LEU A 51 0.49 -5.61 -2.30
CA LEU A 51 1.45 -5.02 -1.37
C LEU A 51 2.39 -6.10 -0.81
N LYS A 52 3.71 -5.92 -0.89
CA LYS A 52 4.71 -6.84 -0.32
C LYS A 52 5.67 -6.15 0.64
N GLY A 53 5.93 -6.76 1.79
CA GLY A 53 6.94 -6.33 2.76
C GLY A 53 6.52 -5.16 3.66
N MET A 54 5.21 -4.92 3.81
CA MET A 54 4.70 -3.86 4.68
C MET A 54 3.40 -4.24 5.37
N LYS A 55 3.11 -3.56 6.48
CA LYS A 55 1.89 -3.80 7.26
C LYS A 55 0.73 -2.99 6.72
N ALA A 56 -0.43 -3.61 6.63
CA ALA A 56 -1.68 -2.93 6.35
C ALA A 56 -2.64 -3.07 7.54
N SER A 57 -3.35 -1.99 7.86
CA SER A 57 -4.43 -2.01 8.84
C SER A 57 -5.60 -2.86 8.34
N ALA A 58 -6.45 -3.33 9.25
CA ALA A 58 -7.63 -4.13 8.91
C ALA A 58 -8.51 -3.44 7.85
N SER A 59 -8.76 -2.14 8.01
CA SER A 59 -9.53 -1.34 7.04
C SER A 59 -8.83 -1.20 5.69
N ALA A 60 -7.49 -1.17 5.67
CA ALA A 60 -6.71 -1.11 4.44
C ALA A 60 -6.79 -2.44 3.70
N LYS A 61 -6.53 -3.56 4.41
CA LYS A 61 -6.62 -4.91 3.85
C LYS A 61 -7.98 -5.15 3.21
N ALA A 62 -9.06 -4.84 3.92
CA ALA A 62 -10.41 -4.98 3.40
C ALA A 62 -10.64 -4.18 2.10
N LYS A 63 -10.14 -2.94 2.00
CA LYS A 63 -10.23 -2.14 0.77
C LYS A 63 -9.37 -2.69 -0.36
N ILE A 64 -8.16 -3.17 -0.04
CA ILE A 64 -7.24 -3.77 -1.01
C ILE A 64 -7.82 -5.06 -1.58
N GLU A 65 -8.35 -5.94 -0.73
CA GLU A 65 -9.03 -7.16 -1.15
C GLU A 65 -10.31 -6.86 -1.93
N ALA A 66 -11.09 -5.84 -1.52
CA ALA A 66 -12.28 -5.40 -2.26
C ALA A 66 -11.95 -4.86 -3.66
N ALA A 67 -10.78 -4.24 -3.84
CA ALA A 67 -10.27 -3.80 -5.13
C ALA A 67 -9.64 -4.94 -5.96
N GLY A 68 -9.63 -6.18 -5.45
CA GLY A 68 -9.01 -7.34 -6.10
C GLY A 68 -7.49 -7.42 -5.92
N GLY A 69 -6.96 -6.70 -4.93
CA GLY A 69 -5.55 -6.73 -4.52
C GLY A 69 -5.26 -7.74 -3.41
N SER A 70 -4.03 -7.72 -2.88
CA SER A 70 -3.59 -8.58 -1.78
C SER A 70 -2.48 -7.93 -0.97
N VAL A 71 -2.33 -8.29 0.31
CA VAL A 71 -1.24 -7.81 1.17
C VAL A 71 -0.44 -8.98 1.71
N SER A 72 0.83 -9.04 1.35
CA SER A 72 1.81 -10.00 1.85
C SER A 72 2.74 -9.31 2.84
N GLU A 73 2.64 -9.73 4.10
CA GLU A 73 3.47 -9.26 5.23
C GLU A 73 4.74 -10.09 5.41
N GLU A 74 5.21 -10.79 4.36
CA GLU A 74 6.41 -11.63 4.38
C GLU A 74 7.71 -10.80 4.32
#